data_AF-A0A3N6J7U8-F1
#
_entry.id   AF-A0A3N6J7U8-F1
#
_cell.length_a   1.000
_cell.length_b   1.000
_cell.length_c   1.000
_cell.angle_alpha   90.00
_cell.angle_beta   90.00
_cell.angle_gamma   90.00
#
_symmetry.space_group_name_H-M   'P 1'
#
loop_
_entity.id
_entity.type
_entity.pdbx_description
1 polymer ?
#
loop_
_entity_poly.entity_id
_entity_poly.type
_entity_poly.pdbx_seq_one_letter_code
_entity_poly.pdbx_strand_id
1 'polypeptide(L)'
;MAKQAGDEVFAGTVNGTGALHVRVERDPSDSVIARIVKMVEEASETKAPTRLFIEKVEQRYSIGMVIATLAVFGIPLVFGDSLQPALLRAMTFMIVASPCAVVLSTMPPPLSAIANAGRRGVLAKSAVVMERPGQIDLVALDKTGTLAEGTPRVTSIRPLPGTGLDEGDLLTLAAAAEHPSEHRLARAVVAAARERGLHLPEATGFSSVPGEGVTAIIEGRSVQVGSPSRLLTDADNERAARHLAAQGRHYRRPRPTPPAGQGCRSEGVGGGGAPGAGGRRRRQRRPGPCRRALRDRDGQGGF
;
A
#
# COMPACT_ATOMS: atom_id res chain seq x y z
N MET A 1 1.79 22.16 1.79
CA MET A 1 2.44 23.35 1.20
C MET A 1 1.34 24.33 0.85
N ALA A 2 1.45 25.58 1.29
CA ALA A 2 0.53 26.63 0.86
C ALA A 2 0.71 26.87 -0.65
N LYS A 3 -0.39 27.10 -1.36
CA LYS A 3 -0.40 27.43 -2.79
C LYS A 3 -0.69 28.91 -2.96
N GLN A 4 0.09 29.60 -3.77
CA GLN A 4 -0.08 31.01 -4.10
C GLN A 4 -0.51 31.20 -5.56
N ALA A 5 -0.90 32.43 -5.91
CA ALA A 5 -1.28 32.77 -7.27
C ALA A 5 -0.12 32.46 -8.24
N GLY A 6 -0.39 31.64 -9.26
CA GLY A 6 0.60 31.19 -10.23
C GLY A 6 1.18 29.79 -9.96
N ASP A 7 0.92 29.19 -8.79
CA ASP A 7 1.38 27.82 -8.51
C ASP A 7 0.53 26.77 -9.24
N GLU A 8 1.19 25.77 -9.84
CA GLU A 8 0.51 24.61 -10.41
C GLU A 8 -0.25 23.82 -9.32
N VAL A 9 -1.47 23.41 -9.63
CA VAL A 9 -2.28 22.50 -8.79
C VAL A 9 -2.64 21.23 -9.57
N PHE A 10 -2.61 20.09 -8.89
CA PHE A 10 -2.85 18.80 -9.53
C PHE A 10 -4.33 18.41 -9.47
N ALA A 11 -4.81 17.73 -10.51
CA ALA A 11 -6.14 17.12 -10.49
C ALA A 11 -6.23 16.04 -9.40
N GLY A 12 -7.31 16.06 -8.61
CA GLY A 12 -7.54 15.12 -7.51
C GLY A 12 -6.94 15.54 -6.16
N THR A 13 -6.32 16.72 -6.06
CA THR A 13 -5.87 17.26 -4.77
C THR A 13 -7.05 17.85 -4.00
N VAL A 14 -7.10 17.63 -2.69
CA VAL A 14 -8.14 18.19 -1.82
C VAL A 14 -7.70 19.59 -1.36
N ASN A 15 -8.53 20.61 -1.61
CA ASN A 15 -8.32 21.93 -1.05
C ASN A 15 -8.50 21.88 0.46
N GLY A 16 -7.57 22.48 1.21
CA GLY A 16 -7.63 22.55 2.67
C GLY A 16 -8.54 23.69 3.10
N THR A 17 -7.93 24.82 3.48
CA THR A 17 -8.63 26.00 3.99
C THR A 17 -8.74 27.10 2.93
N GLY A 18 -9.90 27.77 2.88
CA GLY A 18 -10.15 28.92 1.99
C GLY A 18 -10.76 28.58 0.62
N ALA A 19 -11.02 29.62 -0.19
CA ALA A 19 -11.55 29.48 -1.55
C ALA A 19 -10.42 29.66 -2.59
N LEU A 20 -10.39 28.76 -3.59
CA LEU A 20 -9.37 28.75 -4.64
C LEU A 20 -10.05 28.82 -6.01
N HIS A 21 -9.65 29.80 -6.82
CA HIS A 21 -10.01 29.87 -8.24
C HIS A 21 -8.83 29.37 -9.08
N VAL A 22 -9.09 28.38 -9.93
CA VAL A 22 -8.06 27.72 -10.73
C VAL A 22 -8.44 27.75 -12.20
N ARG A 23 -7.45 28.10 -13.03
CA ARG A 23 -7.55 28.04 -14.48
C ARG A 23 -7.07 26.66 -14.93
N VAL A 24 -7.88 25.98 -15.75
CA VAL A 24 -7.52 24.69 -16.33
C VAL A 24 -6.50 24.92 -17.44
N GLU A 25 -5.27 24.42 -17.27
CA GLU A 25 -4.18 24.57 -18.25
C GLU A 25 -3.95 23.33 -19.13
N ARG A 26 -4.39 22.15 -18.68
CA ARG A 26 -4.20 20.86 -19.37
C ARG A 26 -5.52 20.18 -19.63
N ASP A 27 -5.60 19.45 -20.73
CA ASP A 27 -6.76 18.64 -21.08
C ASP A 27 -6.99 17.54 -20.02
N PRO A 28 -8.25 17.18 -19.69
CA PRO A 28 -8.57 16.10 -18.75
C PRO A 28 -7.85 14.78 -19.04
N SER A 29 -7.58 14.49 -20.31
CA SER A 29 -6.85 13.30 -20.78
C SER A 29 -5.38 13.27 -20.38
N ASP A 30 -4.77 14.42 -20.07
CA ASP A 30 -3.37 14.54 -19.62
C ASP A 30 -3.20 14.52 -18.10
N SER A 31 -4.32 14.44 -17.37
CA SER A 31 -4.34 14.43 -15.92
C SER A 31 -3.57 13.24 -15.34
N VAL A 32 -3.06 13.41 -14.10
CA VAL A 32 -2.37 12.33 -13.36
C VAL A 32 -3.29 11.12 -13.20
N ILE A 33 -4.60 11.34 -13.03
CA ILE A 33 -5.60 10.27 -12.93
C ILE A 33 -5.70 9.50 -14.25
N ALA A 34 -5.78 10.17 -15.40
CA ALA A 34 -5.82 9.51 -16.70
C ALA A 34 -4.58 8.66 -16.97
N ARG A 35 -3.37 9.13 -16.58
CA ARG A 35 -2.15 8.32 -16.65
C ARG A 35 -2.19 7.10 -15.74
N ILE A 36 -2.73 7.22 -14.53
CA ILE A 36 -2.90 6.08 -13.61
C ILE A 36 -3.87 5.06 -14.20
N VAL A 37 -5.01 5.51 -14.73
CA VAL A 37 -5.99 4.63 -15.38
C VAL A 37 -5.34 3.90 -16.55
N LYS A 38 -4.64 4.63 -17.44
CA LYS A 38 -3.94 4.03 -18.58
C LYS A 38 -2.88 3.00 -18.16
N MET A 39 -2.07 3.30 -17.14
CA MET A 39 -1.08 2.34 -16.60
C MET A 39 -1.75 1.10 -15.98
N VAL A 40 -2.91 1.24 -15.34
CA VAL A 40 -3.68 0.11 -14.78
C VAL A 40 -4.32 -0.73 -15.88
N GLU A 41 -4.79 -0.08 -16.94
CA GLU A 41 -5.41 -0.72 -18.11
C GLU A 41 -4.35 -1.50 -18.91
N GLU A 42 -3.21 -0.89 -19.22
CA GLU A 42 -2.05 -1.53 -19.85
C GLU A 42 -1.54 -2.74 -19.03
N ALA A 43 -1.54 -2.63 -17.69
CA ALA A 43 -1.18 -3.76 -16.82
C ALA A 43 -2.25 -4.87 -16.82
N SER A 44 -3.52 -4.53 -17.04
CA SER A 44 -4.66 -5.46 -17.06
C SER A 44 -4.86 -6.15 -18.42
N GLU A 45 -4.40 -5.54 -19.52
CA GLU A 45 -4.52 -6.07 -20.88
C GLU A 45 -3.54 -7.20 -21.20
N THR A 46 -2.57 -7.48 -20.32
CA THR A 46 -1.66 -8.61 -20.51
C THR A 46 -2.39 -9.95 -20.32
N LYS A 47 -2.76 -10.56 -21.45
CA LYS A 47 -3.29 -11.93 -21.52
C LYS A 47 -2.36 -12.89 -20.77
N ALA A 48 -2.96 -13.83 -20.03
CA ALA A 48 -2.21 -14.86 -19.31
C ALA A 48 -1.38 -15.71 -20.31
N PRO A 49 -0.06 -15.84 -20.14
CA PRO A 49 0.76 -16.69 -21.01
C PRO A 49 0.32 -18.17 -20.97
N THR A 50 -0.31 -18.63 -19.88
CA THR A 50 -0.82 -19.99 -19.71
C THR A 50 -1.96 -20.33 -20.68
N ARG A 51 -2.89 -19.39 -20.95
CA ARG A 51 -3.97 -19.62 -21.93
C ARG A 51 -3.41 -19.81 -23.35
N LEU A 52 -2.40 -19.03 -23.71
CA LEU A 52 -1.73 -19.15 -25.01
C LEU A 52 -0.92 -20.45 -25.15
N PHE A 53 -0.47 -21.05 -24.05
CA PHE A 53 0.22 -22.34 -24.09
C PHE A 53 -0.75 -23.49 -24.36
N ILE A 54 -1.90 -23.51 -23.70
CA ILE A 54 -2.93 -24.54 -23.89
C ILE A 54 -3.44 -24.52 -25.33
N GLU A 55 -3.79 -23.34 -25.87
CA GLU A 55 -4.25 -23.21 -27.27
C GLU A 55 -3.22 -23.75 -28.27
N LYS A 56 -1.92 -23.48 -28.04
CA LYS A 56 -0.83 -23.98 -28.88
C LYS A 56 -0.61 -25.49 -28.77
N VAL A 57 -0.87 -26.07 -27.61
CA VAL A 57 -0.75 -27.52 -27.38
C VAL A 57 -1.94 -28.24 -28.00
N GLU A 58 -3.16 -27.74 -27.80
CA GLU A 58 -4.38 -28.32 -28.38
C GLU A 58 -4.34 -28.31 -29.91
N GLN A 59 -3.87 -27.22 -30.52
CA GLN A 59 -3.78 -27.14 -31.98
C GLN A 59 -2.77 -28.14 -32.56
N ARG A 60 -1.60 -28.28 -31.95
CA ARG A 60 -0.58 -29.25 -32.37
C ARG A 60 -1.04 -30.69 -32.15
N TYR A 61 -1.69 -30.96 -31.02
CA TYR A 61 -2.26 -32.26 -30.71
C TYR A 61 -3.32 -32.67 -31.73
N SER A 62 -4.23 -31.76 -32.07
CA SER A 62 -5.30 -31.98 -33.04
C SER A 62 -4.75 -32.31 -34.43
N ILE A 63 -3.75 -31.56 -34.89
CA ILE A 63 -3.07 -31.84 -36.17
C ILE A 63 -2.41 -33.21 -36.16
N GLY A 64 -1.67 -33.55 -35.09
CA GLY A 64 -1.04 -34.87 -34.96
C GLY A 64 -2.05 -36.01 -34.96
N MET A 65 -3.18 -35.82 -34.28
CA MET A 65 -4.27 -36.79 -34.20
C MET A 65 -4.94 -37.05 -35.55
N VAL A 66 -5.16 -36.02 -36.36
CA VAL A 66 -5.70 -36.17 -37.72
C VAL A 66 -4.74 -36.97 -38.60
N ILE A 67 -3.45 -36.63 -38.59
CA ILE A 67 -2.42 -37.35 -39.37
C ILE A 67 -2.34 -38.81 -38.93
N ALA A 68 -2.32 -39.09 -37.63
CA ALA A 68 -2.27 -40.45 -37.09
C ALA A 68 -3.52 -41.25 -37.48
N THR A 69 -4.71 -40.64 -37.42
CA THR A 69 -5.97 -41.30 -37.81
C THR A 69 -5.98 -41.64 -39.30
N LEU A 70 -5.52 -40.73 -40.15
CA LEU A 70 -5.37 -40.99 -41.59
C LEU A 70 -4.36 -42.11 -41.86
N ALA A 71 -3.28 -42.20 -41.09
CA ALA A 71 -2.31 -43.29 -41.22
C ALA A 71 -2.89 -44.64 -40.78
N VAL A 72 -3.59 -44.69 -39.63
CA VAL A 72 -4.25 -45.90 -39.11
C VAL A 72 -5.32 -46.42 -40.09
N PHE A 73 -6.02 -45.52 -40.78
CA PHE A 73 -6.99 -45.88 -41.81
C PHE A 73 -6.34 -46.26 -43.16
N GLY A 74 -5.40 -45.44 -43.64
CA GLY A 74 -4.85 -45.52 -44.99
C GLY A 74 -3.79 -46.61 -45.19
N ILE A 75 -2.93 -46.86 -44.20
CA ILE A 75 -1.86 -47.86 -44.34
C ILE A 75 -2.45 -49.26 -44.59
N PRO A 76 -3.38 -49.79 -43.77
CA PRO A 76 -3.95 -51.12 -44.01
C PRO A 76 -4.64 -51.25 -45.37
N LEU A 77 -5.33 -50.20 -45.84
CA LEU A 77 -5.98 -50.18 -47.15
C LEU A 77 -4.98 -50.32 -48.30
N VAL A 78 -3.83 -49.64 -48.23
CA VAL A 78 -2.76 -49.77 -49.23
C VAL A 78 -2.16 -51.18 -49.23
N PHE A 79 -2.14 -51.85 -48.08
CA PHE A 79 -1.71 -53.25 -47.94
C PHE A 79 -2.81 -54.28 -48.26
N GLY A 80 -3.97 -53.85 -48.75
CA GLY A 80 -5.05 -54.73 -49.20
C GLY A 80 -6.03 -55.18 -48.11
N ASP A 81 -6.03 -54.53 -46.94
CA ASP A 81 -7.01 -54.79 -45.88
C ASP A 81 -8.40 -54.30 -46.31
N SER A 82 -9.44 -54.91 -45.76
CA SER A 82 -10.83 -54.55 -46.10
C SER A 82 -11.25 -53.23 -45.42
N LEU A 83 -12.15 -52.48 -46.07
CA LEU A 83 -12.54 -51.14 -45.63
C LEU A 83 -13.18 -51.14 -44.23
N GLN A 84 -13.97 -52.17 -43.93
CA GLN A 84 -14.71 -52.26 -42.67
C GLN A 84 -13.78 -52.39 -41.44
N PRO A 85 -12.82 -53.33 -41.37
CA PRO A 85 -11.89 -53.40 -40.24
C PRO A 85 -10.93 -52.21 -40.15
N ALA A 86 -10.48 -51.64 -41.27
CA ALA A 86 -9.66 -50.43 -41.27
C ALA A 86 -10.41 -49.23 -40.66
N LEU A 87 -11.69 -49.07 -41.02
CA LEU A 87 -12.56 -48.02 -40.46
C LEU A 87 -12.82 -48.22 -38.96
N LEU A 88 -13.12 -49.46 -38.54
CA LEU A 88 -13.34 -49.78 -37.12
C LEU A 88 -12.10 -49.45 -36.27
N ARG A 89 -10.89 -49.81 -36.74
CA ARG A 89 -9.63 -49.48 -36.05
C ARG A 89 -9.41 -47.97 -35.93
N ALA A 90 -9.69 -47.19 -36.98
CA ALA A 90 -9.57 -45.74 -36.96
C ALA A 90 -10.55 -45.08 -35.98
N MET A 91 -11.81 -45.57 -35.92
CA MET A 91 -12.80 -45.10 -34.95
C MET A 91 -12.38 -45.40 -33.50
N THR A 92 -11.89 -46.63 -33.22
CA THR A 92 -11.38 -46.99 -31.89
C THR A 92 -10.21 -46.11 -31.49
N PHE A 93 -9.27 -45.84 -32.40
CA PHE A 93 -8.14 -44.95 -32.15
C PHE A 93 -8.59 -43.53 -31.78
N MET A 94 -9.50 -42.95 -32.56
CA MET A 94 -10.12 -41.65 -32.30
C MET A 94 -10.75 -41.55 -30.89
N ILE A 95 -11.49 -42.59 -30.47
CA ILE A 95 -12.17 -42.62 -29.17
C ILE A 95 -11.13 -42.65 -28.04
N VAL A 96 -10.12 -43.51 -28.14
CA VAL A 96 -9.08 -43.69 -27.12
C VAL A 96 -8.21 -42.45 -27.00
N ALA A 97 -8.00 -41.74 -28.10
CA ALA A 97 -7.15 -40.56 -28.15
C ALA A 97 -7.90 -39.25 -27.87
N SER A 98 -9.06 -39.30 -27.21
CA SER A 98 -9.75 -38.09 -26.79
C SER A 98 -8.98 -37.38 -25.67
N PRO A 99 -8.65 -36.08 -25.78
CA PRO A 99 -7.84 -35.35 -24.80
C PRO A 99 -8.64 -34.88 -23.57
N CYS A 100 -9.66 -35.63 -23.14
CA CYS A 100 -10.58 -35.26 -22.06
C CYS A 100 -9.86 -34.78 -20.79
N ALA A 101 -8.76 -35.45 -20.40
CA ALA A 101 -7.99 -35.10 -19.21
C ALA A 101 -7.28 -33.73 -19.33
N VAL A 102 -6.80 -33.39 -20.53
CA VAL A 102 -6.12 -32.10 -20.79
C VAL A 102 -7.12 -30.97 -20.66
N VAL A 103 -8.30 -31.09 -21.29
CA VAL A 103 -9.35 -30.07 -21.23
C VAL A 103 -9.82 -29.85 -19.78
N LEU A 104 -10.02 -30.95 -19.03
CA LEU A 104 -10.41 -30.89 -17.62
C LEU A 104 -9.33 -30.32 -16.69
N SER A 105 -8.07 -30.21 -17.13
CA SER A 105 -7.00 -29.64 -16.30
C SER A 105 -7.01 -28.11 -16.28
N THR A 106 -7.71 -27.46 -17.22
CA THR A 106 -7.56 -26.01 -17.47
C THR A 106 -8.41 -25.13 -16.55
N MET A 107 -9.67 -25.49 -16.31
CA MET A 107 -10.65 -24.64 -15.62
C MET A 107 -10.90 -25.01 -14.14
N PRO A 108 -11.04 -26.29 -13.76
CA PRO A 108 -11.34 -26.66 -12.37
C PRO A 108 -10.27 -26.23 -11.33
N PRO A 109 -8.95 -26.34 -11.59
CA PRO A 109 -7.96 -25.99 -10.57
C PRO A 109 -7.95 -24.50 -10.18
N PRO A 110 -7.94 -23.52 -11.12
CA PRO A 110 -8.02 -22.11 -10.75
C PRO A 110 -9.31 -21.73 -10.01
N LEU A 111 -10.45 -22.31 -10.40
CA LEU A 111 -11.73 -22.08 -9.71
C LEU A 111 -11.71 -22.61 -8.27
N SER A 112 -11.18 -23.81 -8.07
CA SER A 112 -10.99 -24.39 -6.74
C SER A 112 -10.03 -23.54 -5.90
N ALA A 113 -8.95 -23.02 -6.50
CA ALA A 113 -8.02 -22.12 -5.83
C ALA A 113 -8.69 -20.81 -5.40
N ILE A 114 -9.50 -20.17 -6.25
CA ILE A 114 -10.28 -18.97 -5.89
C ILE A 114 -11.24 -19.27 -4.74
N ALA A 115 -12.01 -20.36 -4.82
CA ALA A 115 -12.97 -20.73 -3.78
C ALA A 115 -12.28 -20.95 -2.42
N ASN A 116 -11.15 -21.66 -2.42
CA ASN A 116 -10.36 -21.89 -1.21
C ASN A 116 -9.69 -20.61 -0.67
N ALA A 117 -9.23 -19.72 -1.55
CA ALA A 117 -8.68 -18.42 -1.18
C ALA A 117 -9.76 -17.51 -0.54
N GLY A 118 -10.96 -17.47 -1.12
CA GLY A 118 -12.10 -16.71 -0.60
C GLY A 118 -12.50 -17.16 0.81
N ARG A 119 -12.55 -18.48 1.06
CA ARG A 119 -12.77 -19.05 2.41
C ARG A 119 -11.71 -18.64 3.45
N ARG A 120 -10.55 -18.14 3.00
CA ARG A 120 -9.45 -17.67 3.85
C ARG A 120 -9.28 -16.15 3.83
N GLY A 121 -10.28 -15.42 3.33
CA GLY A 121 -10.28 -13.95 3.30
C GLY A 121 -9.36 -13.35 2.23
N VAL A 122 -9.03 -14.10 1.18
CA VAL A 122 -8.27 -13.62 0.03
C VAL A 122 -9.22 -13.48 -1.16
N LEU A 123 -9.42 -12.25 -1.61
CA LEU A 123 -10.25 -11.95 -2.78
C LEU A 123 -9.37 -11.87 -4.03
N ALA A 124 -9.62 -12.75 -5.00
CA ALA A 124 -8.95 -12.74 -6.30
C ALA A 124 -9.90 -12.24 -7.39
N LYS A 125 -9.46 -11.23 -8.15
CA LYS A 125 -10.27 -10.61 -9.21
C LYS A 125 -10.54 -11.55 -10.39
N SER A 126 -9.65 -12.50 -10.66
CA SER A 126 -9.79 -13.48 -11.75
C SER A 126 -8.93 -14.72 -11.53
N ALA A 127 -9.24 -15.80 -12.27
CA ALA A 127 -8.46 -17.04 -12.30
C ALA A 127 -7.02 -16.80 -12.76
N VAL A 128 -6.83 -15.90 -13.74
CA VAL A 128 -5.51 -15.52 -14.27
C VAL A 128 -4.60 -14.95 -13.17
N VAL A 129 -5.17 -14.15 -12.27
CA VAL A 129 -4.40 -13.57 -11.15
C VAL A 129 -3.97 -14.64 -10.16
N MET A 130 -4.67 -15.78 -10.10
CA MET A 130 -4.34 -16.88 -9.19
C MET A 130 -3.16 -17.75 -9.68
N GLU A 131 -2.76 -17.62 -10.94
CA GLU A 131 -1.62 -18.37 -11.51
C GLU A 131 -0.27 -17.69 -11.22
N ARG A 132 -0.26 -16.36 -11.10
CA ARG A 132 0.94 -15.54 -10.91
C ARG A 132 1.63 -15.65 -9.54
N PRO A 133 0.95 -15.90 -8.40
CA PRO A 133 1.57 -15.89 -7.06
C PRO A 133 2.73 -16.86 -6.89
N GLY A 134 2.72 -17.99 -7.61
CA GLY A 134 3.81 -18.96 -7.60
C GLY A 134 5.10 -18.48 -8.26
N GLN A 135 5.06 -17.35 -8.98
CA GLN A 135 6.19 -16.76 -9.71
C GLN A 135 6.62 -15.40 -9.14
N ILE A 136 6.06 -14.98 -7.99
CA ILE A 136 6.38 -13.70 -7.38
C ILE A 136 7.64 -13.83 -6.53
N ASP A 137 8.72 -13.18 -6.95
CA ASP A 137 9.99 -13.12 -6.19
C ASP A 137 10.12 -11.86 -5.32
N LEU A 138 9.40 -10.80 -5.66
CA LEU A 138 9.48 -9.49 -5.01
C LEU A 138 8.09 -8.97 -4.69
N VAL A 139 7.89 -8.57 -3.43
CA VAL A 139 6.69 -7.90 -2.97
C VAL A 139 7.07 -6.50 -2.51
N ALA A 140 6.54 -5.49 -3.21
CA ALA A 140 6.56 -4.11 -2.76
C ALA A 140 5.28 -3.84 -1.96
N LEU A 141 5.45 -3.38 -0.72
CA LEU A 141 4.33 -3.03 0.15
C LEU A 141 4.28 -1.51 0.29
N ASP A 142 3.08 -0.96 0.11
CA ASP A 142 2.83 0.43 0.50
C ASP A 142 2.81 0.53 2.04
N LYS A 143 3.20 1.68 2.57
CA LYS A 143 3.25 1.88 4.02
C LYS A 143 1.88 2.33 4.53
N THR A 144 1.41 3.45 4.01
CA THR A 144 0.21 4.14 4.50
C THR A 144 -1.04 3.46 3.95
N GLY A 145 -1.94 3.01 4.82
CA GLY A 145 -3.15 2.26 4.45
C GLY A 145 -2.95 0.76 4.22
N THR A 146 -1.70 0.26 4.21
CA THR A 146 -1.40 -1.19 4.07
C THR A 146 -0.64 -1.74 5.27
N LEU A 147 0.52 -1.17 5.61
CA LEU A 147 1.29 -1.57 6.79
C LEU A 147 0.92 -0.76 8.04
N ALA A 148 0.46 0.46 7.83
CA ALA A 148 0.00 1.37 8.87
C ALA A 148 -1.44 1.81 8.57
N GLU A 149 -2.23 2.04 9.62
CA GLU A 149 -3.66 2.39 9.54
C GLU A 149 -3.91 3.79 8.93
N GLY A 150 -2.85 4.56 8.64
CA GLY A 150 -2.95 5.89 8.02
C GLY A 150 -3.51 6.98 8.95
N THR A 151 -3.82 6.62 10.20
CA THR A 151 -4.27 7.52 11.26
C THR A 151 -3.13 7.73 12.26
N PRO A 152 -2.58 8.96 12.37
CA PRO A 152 -1.55 9.23 13.37
C PRO A 152 -2.12 9.08 14.78
N ARG A 153 -1.29 8.61 15.71
CA ARG A 153 -1.61 8.50 17.14
C ARG A 153 -0.48 9.08 17.97
N VAL A 154 -0.83 9.73 19.08
CA VAL A 154 0.17 10.20 20.06
C VAL A 154 0.79 8.98 20.74
N THR A 155 2.13 8.87 20.65
CA THR A 155 2.87 7.73 21.20
C THR A 155 3.62 8.06 22.48
N SER A 156 4.03 9.31 22.64
CA SER A 156 4.72 9.79 23.85
C SER A 156 4.44 11.26 24.06
N ILE A 157 4.36 11.66 25.32
CA ILE A 157 4.22 13.05 25.76
C ILE A 157 5.40 13.34 26.68
N ARG A 158 6.05 14.48 26.47
CA ARG A 158 7.32 14.81 27.13
C ARG A 158 7.31 16.30 27.51
N PRO A 159 6.90 16.64 28.74
CA PRO A 159 7.06 17.99 29.26
C PRO A 159 8.55 18.36 29.32
N LEU A 160 8.88 19.61 28.98
CA LEU A 160 10.23 20.12 29.15
C LEU A 160 10.53 20.34 30.65
N PRO A 161 11.77 20.05 31.10
CA PRO A 161 12.17 20.27 32.49
C PRO A 161 12.03 21.76 32.88
N GLY A 162 11.52 22.03 34.07
CA GLY A 162 11.39 23.38 34.62
C GLY A 162 10.13 24.14 34.22
N THR A 163 9.22 23.51 33.47
CA THR A 163 7.92 24.11 33.12
C THR A 163 6.85 23.96 34.20
N GLY A 164 7.03 22.99 35.11
CA GLY A 164 6.03 22.64 36.13
C GLY A 164 4.79 21.93 35.57
N LEU A 165 4.75 21.64 34.26
CA LEU A 165 3.65 20.94 33.60
C LEU A 165 3.86 19.44 33.67
N ASP A 166 2.80 18.70 33.97
CA ASP A 166 2.79 17.25 33.81
C ASP A 166 2.38 16.85 32.37
N GLU A 167 2.37 15.54 32.08
CA GLU A 167 1.96 15.05 30.77
C GLU A 167 0.49 15.36 30.43
N GLY A 168 -0.38 15.41 31.44
CA GLY A 168 -1.81 15.70 31.30
C GLY A 168 -2.07 17.17 31.00
N ASP A 169 -1.41 18.07 31.71
CA ASP A 169 -1.47 19.51 31.52
C ASP A 169 -1.00 19.90 30.12
N LEU A 170 0.17 19.36 29.71
CA LEU A 170 0.70 19.60 28.38
C LEU A 170 -0.25 19.10 27.29
N LEU A 171 -0.80 17.89 27.47
CA LEU A 171 -1.76 17.33 26.52
C LEU A 171 -3.05 18.14 26.47
N THR A 172 -3.53 18.62 27.61
CA THR A 172 -4.76 19.42 27.72
C THR A 172 -4.60 20.74 26.98
N LEU A 173 -3.51 21.47 27.22
CA LEU A 173 -3.23 22.73 26.54
C LEU A 173 -3.04 22.53 25.03
N ALA A 174 -2.29 21.50 24.63
CA ALA A 174 -2.08 21.20 23.21
C ALA A 174 -3.38 20.80 22.51
N ALA A 175 -4.20 19.95 23.14
CA ALA A 175 -5.47 19.50 22.59
C ALA A 175 -6.52 20.61 22.53
N ALA A 176 -6.56 21.53 23.51
CA ALA A 176 -7.43 22.70 23.46
C ALA A 176 -7.02 23.65 22.32
N ALA A 177 -5.72 23.89 22.12
CA ALA A 177 -5.23 24.72 21.01
C ALA A 177 -5.49 24.09 19.63
N GLU A 178 -5.40 22.77 19.54
CA GLU A 178 -5.62 21.99 18.31
C GLU A 178 -7.09 21.64 18.08
N HIS A 179 -8.00 21.89 19.03
CA HIS A 179 -9.41 21.53 18.92
C HIS A 179 -10.11 22.12 17.67
N PRO A 180 -9.86 23.38 17.28
CA PRO A 180 -10.46 23.98 16.08
C PRO A 180 -9.76 23.58 14.77
N SER A 181 -8.66 22.84 14.82
CA SER A 181 -7.82 22.52 13.66
C SER A 181 -8.29 21.27 12.93
N GLU A 182 -8.42 21.36 11.60
CA GLU A 182 -8.80 20.21 10.75
C GLU A 182 -7.64 19.27 10.42
N HIS A 183 -6.42 19.59 10.90
CA HIS A 183 -5.22 18.85 10.57
C HIS A 183 -5.24 17.42 11.13
N ARG A 184 -4.75 16.42 10.37
CA ARG A 184 -4.78 15.02 10.83
C ARG A 184 -4.03 14.78 12.15
N LEU A 185 -2.97 15.55 12.40
CA LEU A 185 -2.22 15.49 13.65
C LEU A 185 -2.98 16.16 14.82
N ALA A 186 -3.66 17.27 14.56
CA ALA A 186 -4.53 17.93 15.54
C ALA A 186 -5.57 16.95 16.08
N ARG A 187 -6.23 16.22 15.16
CA ARG A 187 -7.20 15.17 15.52
C ARG A 187 -6.59 14.07 16.38
N ALA A 188 -5.33 13.70 16.15
CA ALA A 188 -4.63 12.70 16.96
C ALA A 188 -4.37 13.19 18.39
N VAL A 189 -4.00 14.46 18.56
CA VAL A 189 -3.77 15.09 19.87
C VAL A 189 -5.08 15.23 20.64
N VAL A 190 -6.13 15.74 20.00
CA VAL A 190 -7.48 15.87 20.60
C VAL A 190 -8.05 14.49 20.97
N ALA A 191 -7.88 13.48 20.12
CA ALA A 191 -8.30 12.12 20.42
C ALA A 191 -7.56 11.55 21.64
N ALA A 192 -6.24 11.75 21.74
CA ALA A 192 -5.45 11.28 22.87
C ALA A 192 -5.89 11.94 24.20
N ALA A 193 -6.26 13.23 24.19
CA ALA A 193 -6.77 13.90 25.38
C ALA A 193 -8.13 13.35 25.81
N ARG A 194 -9.04 13.12 24.84
CA ARG A 194 -10.36 12.52 25.09
C ARG A 194 -10.26 11.08 25.58
N GLU A 195 -9.36 10.27 25.03
CA GLU A 195 -9.10 8.90 25.49
C GLU A 195 -8.61 8.86 26.95
N ARG A 196 -7.93 9.91 27.42
CA ARG A 196 -7.50 10.07 28.82
C ARG A 196 -8.56 10.74 29.72
N GLY A 197 -9.73 11.07 29.18
CA GLY A 197 -10.80 11.73 29.95
C GLY A 197 -10.47 13.16 30.38
N LEU A 198 -9.55 13.84 29.70
CA LEU A 198 -9.13 15.20 30.05
C LEU A 198 -10.19 16.22 29.58
N HIS A 199 -10.49 17.18 30.45
CA HIS A 199 -11.36 18.29 30.11
C HIS A 199 -10.59 19.33 29.30
N LEU A 200 -11.10 19.68 28.12
CA LEU A 200 -10.46 20.66 27.23
C LEU A 200 -11.02 22.05 27.52
N PRO A 201 -10.22 23.00 28.03
CA PRO A 201 -10.65 24.38 28.21
C PRO A 201 -10.97 25.03 26.86
N GLU A 202 -11.84 26.04 26.88
CA GLU A 202 -12.20 26.79 25.68
C GLU A 202 -10.98 27.59 25.16
N ALA A 203 -10.72 27.45 23.86
CA ALA A 203 -9.67 28.17 23.17
C ALA A 203 -10.25 29.37 22.42
N THR A 204 -9.67 30.55 22.64
CA THR A 204 -10.05 31.80 21.97
C THR A 204 -8.90 32.33 21.12
N GLY A 205 -9.19 33.21 20.14
CA GLY A 205 -8.14 33.79 19.30
C GLY A 205 -7.35 32.76 18.48
N PHE A 206 -8.00 31.67 18.06
CA PHE A 206 -7.37 30.62 17.26
C PHE A 206 -6.85 31.16 15.92
N SER A 207 -5.60 30.84 15.62
CA SER A 207 -4.94 31.12 14.34
C SER A 207 -4.16 29.89 13.89
N SER A 208 -4.32 29.52 12.62
CA SER A 208 -3.62 28.39 12.00
C SER A 208 -2.84 28.88 10.80
N VAL A 209 -1.53 28.63 10.80
CA VAL A 209 -0.67 28.97 9.67
C VAL A 209 -0.12 27.68 9.06
N PRO A 210 -0.51 27.33 7.82
CA PRO A 210 -0.08 26.09 7.18
C PRO A 210 1.44 25.95 7.14
N GLY A 211 1.94 24.84 7.69
CA GLY A 211 3.38 24.54 7.75
C GLY A 211 4.11 25.13 8.96
N GLU A 212 3.43 25.93 9.79
CA GLU A 212 4.03 26.53 10.98
C GLU A 212 3.44 25.97 12.27
N GLY A 213 2.11 25.78 12.30
CA GLY A 213 1.39 25.28 13.46
C GLY A 213 0.12 26.07 13.74
N VAL A 214 -0.38 25.93 14.97
CA VAL A 214 -1.55 26.65 15.50
C VAL A 214 -1.16 27.46 16.72
N THR A 215 -1.85 28.59 16.91
CA THR A 215 -1.76 29.44 18.11
C THR A 215 -3.17 29.67 18.64
N ALA A 216 -3.33 29.62 19.96
CA ALA A 216 -4.59 29.95 20.62
C ALA A 216 -4.36 30.55 22.01
N ILE A 217 -5.38 31.19 22.56
CA ILE A 217 -5.40 31.71 23.93
C ILE A 217 -6.28 30.79 24.77
N ILE A 218 -5.68 30.20 25.81
CA ILE A 218 -6.31 29.24 26.71
C ILE A 218 -6.11 29.75 28.14
N GLU A 219 -7.20 30.02 28.86
CA GLU A 219 -7.16 30.56 30.23
C GLU A 219 -6.27 31.82 30.34
N GLY A 220 -6.33 32.70 29.34
CA GLY A 220 -5.51 33.92 29.27
C GLY A 220 -4.04 33.71 28.89
N ARG A 221 -3.61 32.47 28.61
CA ARG A 221 -2.24 32.13 28.20
C ARG A 221 -2.17 31.88 26.69
N SER A 222 -1.17 32.44 26.03
CA SER A 222 -0.90 32.13 24.61
C SER A 222 -0.21 30.78 24.50
N VAL A 223 -0.81 29.85 23.76
CA VAL A 223 -0.32 28.49 23.53
C VAL A 223 -0.06 28.31 22.03
N GLN A 224 1.12 27.80 21.69
CA GLN A 224 1.52 27.48 20.33
C GLN A 224 1.83 25.99 20.20
N VAL A 225 1.32 25.37 19.15
CA VAL A 225 1.56 23.95 18.80
C VAL A 225 2.06 23.89 17.37
N GLY A 226 3.22 23.27 17.13
CA GLY A 226 3.90 23.36 15.85
C GLY A 226 5.16 22.51 15.77
N SER A 227 5.90 22.63 14.67
CA SER A 227 7.09 21.80 14.43
C SER A 227 8.24 22.09 15.42
N PRO A 228 9.00 21.07 15.86
CA PRO A 228 10.13 21.26 16.79
C PRO A 228 11.17 22.27 16.28
N SER A 229 11.45 22.28 14.98
CA SER A 229 12.41 23.19 14.33
C SER A 229 12.04 24.67 14.44
N ARG A 230 10.79 24.99 14.78
CA ARG A 230 10.30 26.36 14.88
C ARG A 230 10.06 26.79 16.33
N LEU A 231 9.64 25.86 17.19
CA LEU A 231 9.28 26.16 18.57
C LEU A 231 10.44 25.97 19.56
N LEU A 232 11.43 25.15 19.24
CA LEU A 232 12.53 24.84 20.15
C LEU A 232 13.82 25.53 19.68
N THR A 233 14.53 26.14 20.63
CA THR A 233 15.91 26.58 20.41
C THR A 233 16.87 25.39 20.55
N ASP A 234 18.10 25.52 20.06
CA ASP A 234 19.14 24.50 20.26
C ASP A 234 19.40 24.20 21.75
N ALA A 235 19.28 25.21 22.60
CA ALA A 235 19.42 25.07 24.05
C ALA A 235 18.30 24.22 24.67
N ASP A 236 17.06 24.32 24.18
CA ASP A 236 15.92 23.54 24.66
C ASP A 236 16.04 22.08 24.23
N ASN A 237 16.46 21.85 22.98
CA ASN A 237 16.75 20.52 22.45
C ASN A 237 17.86 19.81 23.24
N GLU A 238 18.91 20.54 23.65
CA GLU A 238 19.97 19.99 24.49
C GLU A 238 19.53 19.67 25.92
N ARG A 239 18.67 20.51 26.54
CA ARG A 239 18.09 20.22 27.86
C ARG A 239 17.24 18.96 27.82
N ALA A 240 16.40 18.80 26.80
CA ALA A 240 15.61 17.60 26.58
C ALA A 240 16.49 16.35 26.39
N ALA A 241 17.57 16.47 25.59
CA ALA A 241 18.52 15.38 25.36
C ALA A 241 19.25 14.94 26.63
N ARG A 242 19.74 15.90 27.44
CA ARG A 242 20.43 15.63 28.71
C ARG A 242 19.52 14.95 29.73
N HIS A 243 18.25 15.35 29.82
CA HIS A 243 17.29 14.74 30.73
C HIS A 243 16.93 13.30 30.33
N LEU A 244 16.80 13.02 29.03
CA LEU A 244 16.54 11.68 28.51
C LEU A 244 17.73 10.73 28.70
N ALA A 245 18.96 11.23 28.51
CA ALA A 245 20.17 10.48 28.81
C ALA A 245 20.23 10.08 30.30
N ALA A 246 19.82 10.98 31.21
CA ALA A 246 19.73 10.70 32.64
C ALA A 246 18.66 9.64 32.99
N GLN A 247 17.65 9.44 32.15
CA GLN A 247 16.60 8.42 32.29
C GLN A 247 16.90 7.13 31.52
N GLY A 248 18.11 6.96 30.97
CA GLY A 248 18.50 5.79 30.18
C GLY A 248 17.79 5.66 28.84
N ARG A 249 17.25 6.76 28.30
CA ARG A 249 16.49 6.78 27.04
C ARG A 249 17.23 7.62 25.99
N HIS A 250 17.24 7.13 24.76
CA HIS A 250 17.91 7.82 23.66
C HIS A 250 17.00 8.92 23.09
N TYR A 251 17.40 10.19 23.23
CA TYR A 251 16.77 11.28 22.49
C TYR A 251 17.25 11.22 21.03
N ARG A 252 16.32 11.13 20.08
CA ARG A 252 16.64 11.26 18.66
C ARG A 252 16.33 12.71 18.27
N ARG A 253 17.38 13.52 18.07
CA ARG A 253 17.20 14.90 17.56
C ARG A 253 16.36 14.84 16.27
N PRO A 254 15.41 15.76 16.07
CA PRO A 254 14.81 15.99 14.76
C PRO A 254 15.95 16.26 13.78
N ARG A 255 16.11 15.42 12.75
CA ARG A 255 17.12 15.70 11.72
C ARG A 255 16.65 16.93 10.94
N PRO A 256 17.50 17.95 10.71
CA PRO A 256 17.18 18.96 9.71
C PRO A 256 16.96 18.24 8.38
N THR A 257 15.90 18.60 7.67
CA THR A 257 15.60 18.05 6.34
C THR A 257 16.82 18.23 5.45
N PRO A 258 17.46 17.15 4.95
CA PRO A 258 18.57 17.31 4.03
C PRO A 258 18.05 17.96 2.74
N PRO A 259 18.86 18.80 2.06
CA PRO A 259 18.54 19.23 0.70
C PRO A 259 18.34 17.98 -0.17
N ALA A 260 17.32 18.03 -1.02
CA ALA A 260 16.90 16.90 -1.84
C ALA A 260 18.06 16.44 -2.75
N GLY A 261 18.69 15.32 -2.38
CA GLY A 261 19.66 14.64 -3.21
C GLY A 261 20.94 14.28 -2.47
N GLN A 262 20.94 13.17 -1.73
CA GLN A 262 22.00 12.15 -1.77
C GLN A 262 21.74 11.01 -0.77
N GLY A 263 21.81 9.77 -1.27
CA GLY A 263 22.31 8.61 -0.53
C GLY A 263 21.37 7.94 0.48
N CYS A 264 20.58 6.97 0.01
CA CYS A 264 19.99 5.95 0.88
C CYS A 264 21.09 5.17 1.62
N ARG A 265 21.21 5.37 2.93
CA ARG A 265 21.71 4.33 3.86
C ARG A 265 20.60 4.05 4.88
N SER A 266 20.15 2.80 4.87
CA SER A 266 19.11 2.28 5.75
C SER A 266 19.66 2.07 7.16
N GLU A 267 19.12 2.80 8.13
CA GLU A 267 19.16 2.42 9.54
C GLU A 267 17.72 2.20 10.01
N GLY A 268 17.43 0.95 10.41
CA GLY A 268 16.12 0.58 10.95
C GLY A 268 15.94 1.11 12.36
N VAL A 269 14.81 1.76 12.63
CA VAL A 269 14.30 2.03 13.97
C VAL A 269 12.83 1.66 14.00
N GLY A 270 12.46 0.86 15.00
CA GLY A 270 11.13 0.28 15.16
C GLY A 270 10.05 1.33 15.40
N GLY A 271 8.96 1.23 14.65
CA GLY A 271 7.68 1.89 14.92
C GLY A 271 6.63 0.84 15.26
N GLY A 272 5.82 1.13 16.29
CA GLY A 272 4.73 0.28 16.77
C GLY A 272 3.82 -0.15 15.62
N GLY A 273 3.67 -1.46 15.46
CA GLY A 273 2.81 -2.05 14.44
C GLY A 273 1.34 -2.00 14.85
N ALA A 274 0.46 -2.02 13.86
CA ALA A 274 -0.98 -2.22 14.05
C ALA A 274 -1.25 -3.46 14.93
N PRO A 275 -2.27 -3.45 15.83
CA PRO A 275 -2.65 -4.62 16.59
C PRO A 275 -3.13 -5.71 15.62
N GLY A 276 -2.29 -6.73 15.40
CA GLY A 276 -2.51 -7.81 14.43
C GLY A 276 -1.36 -8.04 13.44
N ALA A 277 -0.48 -7.05 13.23
CA ALA A 277 0.69 -7.19 12.36
C ALA A 277 1.80 -8.08 12.98
N GLY A 278 1.81 -8.23 14.31
CA GLY A 278 2.77 -9.06 15.04
C GLY A 278 2.63 -10.56 14.77
N GLY A 279 1.41 -11.05 14.54
CA GLY A 279 1.13 -12.48 14.31
C GLY A 279 1.43 -12.95 12.88
N ARG A 280 1.27 -12.08 11.87
CA ARG A 280 1.51 -12.44 10.46
C ARG A 280 2.99 -12.40 10.05
N ARG A 281 3.87 -11.77 10.84
CA ARG A 281 5.32 -11.72 10.55
C ARG A 281 6.03 -13.08 10.71
N ARG A 282 5.47 -14.03 11.45
CA ARG A 282 6.15 -15.32 11.76
C ARG A 282 5.87 -16.47 10.80
N ARG A 283 4.84 -16.42 9.93
CA ARG A 283 4.46 -17.55 9.06
C ARG A 283 5.09 -17.58 7.66
N GLN A 284 5.90 -16.58 7.29
CA GLN A 284 6.50 -16.45 5.95
C GLN A 284 8.01 -16.76 5.94
N ARG A 285 8.45 -17.77 6.73
CA ARG A 285 9.83 -18.29 6.73
C ARG A 285 9.85 -19.70 6.15
N ARG A 286 9.93 -19.84 4.82
CA ARG A 286 10.41 -21.04 4.08
C ARG A 286 11.04 -20.58 2.73
N PRO A 287 11.94 -21.39 2.14
CA PRO A 287 13.20 -20.89 1.57
C PRO A 287 13.06 -20.43 0.12
N GLY A 288 13.54 -19.22 -0.16
CA GLY A 288 13.60 -18.59 -1.48
C GLY A 288 13.96 -17.11 -1.31
N PRO A 289 14.59 -16.44 -2.30
CA PRO A 289 15.19 -15.11 -2.14
C PRO A 289 14.12 -14.02 -2.22
N CYS A 290 13.11 -14.05 -1.35
CA CYS A 290 12.14 -12.97 -1.22
C CYS A 290 12.84 -11.74 -0.60
N ARG A 291 13.39 -10.88 -1.46
CA ARG A 291 13.84 -9.55 -1.05
C ARG A 291 12.61 -8.69 -0.82
N ARG A 292 12.51 -8.02 0.33
CA ARG A 292 11.44 -7.05 0.60
C ARG A 292 11.95 -5.65 0.29
N ALA A 293 11.22 -4.90 -0.53
CA ALA A 293 11.46 -3.49 -0.76
C ALA A 293 10.31 -2.68 -0.16
N LEU A 294 10.64 -1.72 0.72
CA LEU A 294 9.69 -0.77 1.29
C LEU A 294 9.82 0.53 0.51
N ARG A 295 8.72 1.04 -0.07
CA ARG A 295 8.69 2.35 -0.71
C ARG A 295 7.94 3.30 0.20
N ASP A 296 8.65 4.26 0.78
CA ASP A 296 8.08 5.31 1.62
C ASP A 296 7.92 6.57 0.78
N ARG A 297 6.71 7.14 0.73
CA ARG A 297 6.46 8.49 0.17
C ARG A 297 6.38 9.56 1.27
N ASP A 298 6.31 9.16 2.54
CA ASP A 298 6.08 10.06 3.66
C ASP A 298 7.43 10.41 4.33
N GLY A 299 8.14 11.35 3.72
CA GLY A 299 9.35 11.96 4.29
C GLY A 299 9.08 13.07 5.31
N GLN A 300 7.88 13.19 5.87
CA GLN A 300 7.49 14.31 6.73
C GLN A 300 6.62 13.83 7.90
N GLY A 301 7.01 14.18 9.12
CA GLY A 301 6.18 14.01 10.32
C GLY A 301 6.83 13.20 11.44
N GLY A 302 7.99 13.64 11.93
CA GLY A 302 8.38 13.35 13.31
C GLY A 302 8.01 14.56 14.17
N PHE A 303 7.02 14.39 15.05
CA PHE A 303 6.72 15.30 16.16
C PHE A 303 7.26 14.66 17.44
#